data_AF-A0A5C6ZK73-F1
#
_entry.id   AF-A0A5C6ZK73-F1
#
_cell.length_a   1.000
_cell.length_b   1.000
_cell.length_c   1.000
_cell.angle_alpha   90.00
_cell.angle_beta   90.00
_cell.angle_gamma   90.00
#
_symmetry.space_group_name_H-M   'P 1'
#
loop_
_entity.id
_entity.type
_entity.pdbx_description
1 polymer ?
#
loop_
_entity_poly.entity_id
_entity_poly.type
_entity_poly.pdbx_seq_one_letter_code
_entity_poly.pdbx_strand_id
1 'polypeptide(L)'
;MTDLSAIIATFSSEDLQHFTTYLEKKNKRRDTKNIELFRLLAEDKLSSNAICERLYKDNNKVAYHALRKRLYQSLIDFIANRNLEEENSVDMQIIKYILAARTFLTHKESKMAYQVLDKAEMLAQEHQLFPILNEIYHTQIQYAYLEPSADLAALISKFRSNQKHQFIEEELNLVYAKIRQTLNAMVYRGAVLDFETILKDALTEHHIDISEALSFKSLYQLMTIVSLSAFVTNDYLKIESFLLDTYDKLKDHKTKDKQLFYHIQVVYIIANTLFRNKKFSASLQFLEQMKSLMLKNRKKHFNSFKPKYDLLTALNLNYSNRPEEAISLLNAVKDTKHADSESLLDINLALVMFYMQSTDLKKAKHLFSKFYHTDKYYSEKAGQEWTIKKNLAEIILFMEMGELDLVESRLRSFKRSFYPYLKAIDQERVITYLNLIAAYYKEPEKVRSKAFANKLEQSFDWVDSRQEDIFVMSFYAWLKSKMESRPLYETTLDLVKSAQLI
;
A
#
# COMPACT_ATOMS: atom_id res chain seq x y z
N MET A 1 15.42 -5.58 21.32
CA MET A 1 16.63 -4.93 20.76
C MET A 1 16.21 -4.30 19.43
N THR A 2 16.46 -3.02 19.20
CA THR A 2 15.98 -2.35 17.98
C THR A 2 16.67 -2.90 16.73
N ASP A 3 15.87 -3.28 15.74
CA ASP A 3 16.36 -3.75 14.45
C ASP A 3 16.74 -2.57 13.56
N LEU A 4 18.01 -2.18 13.64
CA LEU A 4 18.56 -1.10 12.82
C LEU A 4 18.58 -1.46 11.33
N SER A 5 18.78 -2.74 11.00
CA SER A 5 18.85 -3.20 9.61
C SER A 5 17.50 -3.04 8.93
N ALA A 6 16.40 -3.37 9.62
CA ALA A 6 15.05 -3.16 9.11
C ALA A 6 14.77 -1.68 8.76
N ILE A 7 15.23 -0.74 9.60
CA ILE A 7 15.05 0.71 9.33
C ILE A 7 15.90 1.13 8.14
N ILE A 8 17.18 0.73 8.10
CA ILE A 8 18.10 1.09 7.02
C ILE A 8 17.64 0.50 5.68
N ALA A 9 17.01 -0.68 5.68
CA ALA A 9 16.46 -1.29 4.47
C ALA A 9 15.31 -0.49 3.84
N THR A 10 14.69 0.46 4.57
CA THR A 10 13.67 1.36 4.01
C THR A 10 14.26 2.53 3.21
N PHE A 11 15.57 2.77 3.31
CA PHE A 11 16.22 3.94 2.72
C PHE A 11 16.47 3.71 1.23
N SER A 12 16.12 4.72 0.41
CA SER A 12 16.58 4.79 -0.98
C SER A 12 18.10 4.95 -1.06
N SER A 13 18.68 4.76 -2.25
CA SER A 13 20.12 5.04 -2.45
C SER A 13 20.49 6.49 -2.15
N GLU A 14 19.56 7.42 -2.39
CA GLU A 14 19.76 8.84 -2.06
C GLU A 14 19.70 9.06 -0.55
N ASP A 15 18.79 8.38 0.14
CA ASP A 15 18.60 8.44 1.59
C ASP A 15 19.85 7.95 2.33
N LEU A 16 20.45 6.86 1.85
CA LEU A 16 21.70 6.32 2.40
C LEU A 16 22.84 7.34 2.29
N GLN A 17 22.92 8.07 1.17
CA GLN A 17 23.93 9.09 0.95
C GLN A 17 23.70 10.31 1.86
N HIS A 18 22.47 10.82 1.90
CA HIS A 18 22.10 11.96 2.76
C HIS A 18 22.33 11.64 4.24
N PHE A 19 22.00 10.43 4.68
CA PHE A 19 22.25 10.04 6.06
C PHE A 19 23.75 9.92 6.37
N THR A 20 24.55 9.42 5.43
CA THR A 20 26.01 9.41 5.57
C THR A 20 26.54 10.84 5.77
N THR A 21 26.12 11.78 4.93
CA THR A 21 26.49 13.20 5.07
C THR A 21 25.98 13.83 6.38
N TYR A 22 24.78 13.46 6.83
CA TYR A 22 24.25 13.89 8.13
C TYR A 22 25.15 13.42 9.29
N LEU A 23 25.56 12.15 9.28
CA LEU A 23 26.48 11.61 10.29
C LEU A 23 27.84 12.32 10.24
N GLU A 24 28.39 12.56 9.05
CA GLU A 24 29.65 13.29 8.86
C GLU A 24 29.59 14.70 9.46
N LYS A 25 28.50 15.44 9.24
CA LYS A 25 28.29 16.77 9.82
C LYS A 25 28.13 16.75 11.34
N LYS A 26 27.44 15.73 11.88
CA LYS A 26 27.21 15.58 13.33
C LYS A 26 28.47 15.14 14.08
N ASN A 27 29.33 14.39 13.42
CA ASN A 27 30.56 13.85 13.99
C ASN A 27 31.65 14.93 14.12
N LYS A 28 32.15 15.14 15.34
CA LYS A 28 33.29 16.06 15.58
C LYS A 28 34.64 15.51 15.11
N ARG A 29 34.75 14.20 14.84
CA ARG A 29 35.97 13.51 14.40
C ARG A 29 35.69 12.77 13.09
N ARG A 30 36.71 12.65 12.23
CA ARG A 30 36.59 11.96 10.94
C ARG A 30 36.58 10.43 11.07
N ASP A 31 37.37 9.87 11.99
CA ASP A 31 37.33 8.45 12.34
C ASP A 31 36.20 8.20 13.35
N THR A 32 35.04 7.79 12.85
CA THR A 32 33.88 7.49 13.68
C THR A 32 33.22 6.19 13.23
N LYS A 33 33.24 5.21 14.12
CA LYS A 33 32.68 3.86 13.91
C LYS A 33 31.17 3.84 13.61
N ASN A 34 30.44 4.96 13.77
CA ASN A 34 29.01 5.01 13.46
C ASN A 34 28.73 4.97 11.96
N ILE A 35 29.55 5.61 11.13
CA ILE A 35 29.44 5.56 9.66
C ILE A 35 29.81 4.16 9.17
N GLU A 36 30.87 3.57 9.73
CA GLU A 36 31.28 2.20 9.40
C GLU A 36 30.19 1.19 9.80
N LEU A 37 29.65 1.30 11.03
CA LEU A 37 28.51 0.48 11.45
C LEU A 37 27.32 0.63 10.50
N PHE A 38 26.96 1.85 10.12
CA PHE A 38 25.86 2.11 9.19
C PHE A 38 26.08 1.42 7.83
N ARG A 39 27.27 1.54 7.24
CA ARG A 39 27.62 0.87 5.97
C ARG A 39 27.54 -0.65 6.08
N LEU A 40 28.08 -1.23 7.16
CA LEU A 40 28.03 -2.67 7.39
C LEU A 40 26.59 -3.19 7.56
N LEU A 41 25.71 -2.39 8.17
CA LEU A 41 24.29 -2.72 8.30
C LEU A 41 23.53 -2.55 6.98
N ALA A 42 23.89 -1.57 6.15
CA ALA A 42 23.27 -1.34 4.84
C ALA A 42 23.62 -2.43 3.81
N GLU A 43 24.77 -3.07 3.93
CA GLU A 43 25.17 -4.19 3.07
C GLU A 43 24.44 -5.50 3.40
N ASP A 44 23.87 -5.63 4.61
CA ASP A 44 23.09 -6.77 5.11
C ASP A 44 23.73 -8.17 4.93
N LYS A 45 25.07 -8.23 4.98
CA LYS A 45 25.84 -9.48 4.74
C LYS A 45 26.43 -10.13 6.00
N LEU A 46 26.45 -9.42 7.12
CA LEU A 46 27.20 -9.83 8.31
C LEU A 46 26.27 -10.02 9.52
N SER A 47 26.54 -11.06 10.31
CA SER A 47 25.85 -11.26 11.59
C SER A 47 26.23 -10.17 12.60
N SER A 48 25.36 -9.91 13.58
CA SER A 48 25.64 -8.88 14.60
C SER A 48 26.95 -9.12 15.37
N ASN A 49 27.36 -10.37 15.55
CA ASN A 49 28.63 -10.72 16.19
C ASN A 49 29.82 -10.42 15.26
N ALA A 50 29.70 -10.76 13.97
CA ALA A 50 30.75 -10.45 12.98
C ALA A 50 30.94 -8.94 12.79
N ILE A 51 29.85 -8.15 12.85
CA ILE A 51 29.93 -6.68 12.83
C ILE A 51 30.63 -6.16 14.09
N CYS A 52 30.33 -6.73 15.26
CA CYS A 52 30.97 -6.35 16.52
C CYS A 52 32.49 -6.60 16.48
N GLU A 53 32.91 -7.78 16.06
CA GLU A 53 34.33 -8.14 15.92
C GLU A 53 35.06 -7.25 14.92
N ARG A 54 34.42 -6.90 13.80
CA ARG A 54 34.99 -6.02 12.78
C ARG A 54 35.20 -4.59 13.28
N LEU A 55 34.24 -4.05 14.04
CA LEU A 55 34.32 -2.68 14.59
C LEU A 55 35.16 -2.59 15.87
N TYR A 56 35.20 -3.67 16.65
CA TYR A 56 35.86 -3.77 17.94
C TYR A 56 36.57 -5.12 18.02
N LYS A 57 37.87 -5.12 17.71
CA LYS A 57 38.73 -6.32 17.64
C LYS A 57 38.63 -7.24 18.88
N ASP A 58 38.31 -6.70 20.05
CA ASP A 58 38.16 -7.45 21.32
C ASP A 58 36.72 -7.91 21.61
N ASN A 59 35.84 -7.90 20.60
CA ASN A 59 34.41 -8.22 20.73
C ASN A 59 33.73 -7.44 21.87
N ASN A 60 34.04 -6.15 22.00
CA ASN A 60 33.52 -5.28 23.06
C ASN A 60 32.02 -4.99 22.82
N LYS A 61 31.18 -5.92 23.27
CA LYS A 61 29.72 -5.87 23.14
C LYS A 61 29.12 -4.61 23.77
N VAL A 62 29.68 -4.13 24.88
CA VAL A 62 29.19 -2.92 25.57
C VAL A 62 29.37 -1.69 24.69
N ALA A 63 30.58 -1.50 24.14
CA ALA A 63 30.86 -0.40 23.22
C ALA A 63 30.02 -0.49 21.93
N TYR A 64 29.83 -1.70 21.41
CA TYR A 64 28.99 -1.95 20.25
C TYR A 64 27.51 -1.62 20.50
N HIS A 65 26.93 -2.04 21.64
CA HIS A 65 25.56 -1.69 22.01
C HIS A 65 25.37 -0.18 22.20
N ALA A 66 26.33 0.49 22.83
CA ALA A 66 26.31 1.95 22.97
C ALA A 66 26.40 2.67 21.61
N LEU A 67 27.21 2.14 20.67
CA LEU A 67 27.30 2.65 19.31
C LEU A 67 25.97 2.47 18.56
N ARG A 68 25.34 1.29 18.63
CA ARG A 68 24.01 1.03 18.06
C ARG A 68 22.96 1.97 18.61
N LYS A 69 22.93 2.21 19.93
CA LYS A 69 21.98 3.14 20.55
C LYS A 69 22.15 4.57 20.03
N ARG A 70 23.40 5.04 19.88
CA ARG A 70 23.69 6.38 19.32
C ARG A 70 23.35 6.49 17.83
N LEU A 71 23.60 5.42 17.06
CA LEU A 71 23.22 5.36 15.65
C LEU A 71 21.69 5.37 15.50
N TYR A 72 20.98 4.61 16.34
CA TYR A 72 19.51 4.63 16.38
C TYR A 72 18.96 6.02 16.67
N GLN A 73 19.48 6.71 17.69
CA GLN A 73 19.06 8.09 17.97
C GLN A 73 19.34 9.02 16.78
N SER A 74 20.50 8.88 16.14
CA SER A 74 20.86 9.69 14.99
C SER A 74 19.99 9.40 13.76
N LEU A 75 19.56 8.14 13.59
CA LEU A 75 18.57 7.75 12.59
C LEU A 75 17.21 8.39 12.88
N ILE A 76 16.72 8.35 14.13
CA ILE A 76 15.48 9.04 14.52
C ILE A 76 15.58 10.52 14.19
N ASP A 77 16.66 11.18 14.64
CA ASP A 77 16.86 12.61 14.40
C ASP A 77 16.89 12.92 12.90
N PHE A 78 17.58 12.10 12.09
CA PHE A 78 17.66 12.29 10.64
C PHE A 78 16.31 12.08 9.95
N ILE A 79 15.63 10.97 10.23
CA ILE A 79 14.32 10.65 9.64
C ILE A 79 13.31 11.74 10.01
N ALA A 80 13.30 12.16 11.28
CA ALA A 80 12.47 13.28 11.72
C ALA A 80 12.80 14.54 10.91
N ASN A 81 14.08 14.97 10.88
CA ASN A 81 14.49 16.17 10.15
C ASN A 81 14.25 16.11 8.64
N ARG A 82 14.30 14.94 8.02
CA ARG A 82 14.03 14.81 6.59
C ARG A 82 12.54 14.82 6.27
N ASN A 83 11.73 14.10 7.06
CA ASN A 83 10.27 14.17 6.94
C ASN A 83 9.76 15.60 7.24
N LEU A 84 10.50 16.38 8.02
CA LEU A 84 10.27 17.81 8.27
C LEU A 84 10.56 18.70 7.05
N GLU A 85 11.45 18.29 6.13
CA GLU A 85 11.72 18.99 4.87
C GLU A 85 10.74 18.58 3.74
N GLU A 86 10.26 17.33 3.77
CA GLU A 86 9.50 16.76 2.66
C GLU A 86 7.97 16.70 2.87
N GLU A 87 7.41 16.38 4.04
CA GLU A 87 5.94 16.17 4.20
C GLU A 87 5.24 17.12 5.19
N ASN A 88 5.89 17.52 6.29
CA ASN A 88 5.27 18.28 7.39
C ASN A 88 5.91 19.66 7.64
N SER A 89 6.41 20.32 6.59
CA SER A 89 7.02 21.65 6.72
C SER A 89 6.04 22.69 7.29
N VAL A 90 4.75 22.55 6.98
CA VAL A 90 3.66 23.41 7.47
C VAL A 90 3.43 23.18 8.97
N ASP A 91 3.24 21.93 9.41
CA ASP A 91 3.05 21.59 10.83
C ASP A 91 4.22 22.13 11.67
N MET A 92 5.46 21.95 11.21
CA MET A 92 6.64 22.44 11.88
C MET A 92 6.71 23.97 11.91
N GLN A 93 6.35 24.65 10.82
CA GLN A 93 6.26 26.09 10.77
C GLN A 93 5.24 26.61 11.79
N ILE A 94 4.08 25.95 11.89
CA ILE A 94 3.04 26.29 12.86
C ILE A 94 3.52 26.04 14.29
N ILE A 95 4.16 24.90 14.57
CA ILE A 95 4.76 24.61 15.89
C ILE A 95 5.80 25.68 16.27
N LYS A 96 6.66 26.09 15.33
CA LYS A 96 7.61 27.20 15.56
C LYS A 96 6.91 28.51 15.88
N TYR A 97 5.79 28.81 15.22
CA TYR A 97 4.97 29.98 15.54
C TYR A 97 4.36 29.89 16.93
N ILE A 98 3.78 28.75 17.32
CA ILE A 98 3.24 28.53 18.66
C ILE A 98 4.33 28.73 19.73
N LEU A 99 5.51 28.15 19.53
CA LEU A 99 6.64 28.29 20.45
C LEU A 99 7.12 29.74 20.56
N ALA A 100 7.29 30.43 19.43
CA ALA A 100 7.69 31.83 19.41
C ALA A 100 6.65 32.73 20.11
N ALA A 101 5.36 32.51 19.84
CA ALA A 101 4.28 33.25 20.47
C ALA A 101 4.24 33.03 21.99
N ARG A 102 4.38 31.79 22.46
CA ARG A 102 4.47 31.48 23.90
C ARG A 102 5.64 32.22 24.55
N THR A 103 6.80 32.27 23.89
CA THR A 103 7.94 33.07 24.37
C THR A 103 7.60 34.56 24.45
N PHE A 104 7.01 35.16 23.40
CA PHE A 104 6.59 36.56 23.44
C PHE A 104 5.57 36.86 24.56
N LEU A 105 4.63 35.95 24.81
CA LEU A 105 3.68 36.07 25.93
C LEU A 105 4.39 36.07 27.28
N THR A 106 5.41 35.23 27.48
CA THR A 106 6.20 35.26 28.72
C THR A 106 6.97 36.57 28.92
N HIS A 107 7.33 37.25 27.83
CA HIS A 107 7.95 38.58 27.84
C HIS A 107 6.93 39.73 27.85
N LYS A 108 5.63 39.44 27.97
CA LYS A 108 4.51 40.41 27.94
C LYS A 108 4.34 41.17 26.62
N GLU A 109 4.92 40.67 25.53
CA GLU A 109 4.75 41.19 24.18
C GLU A 109 3.49 40.59 23.52
N SER A 110 2.32 40.85 24.10
CA SER A 110 1.05 40.19 23.75
C SER A 110 0.60 40.43 22.31
N LYS A 111 0.65 41.68 21.84
CA LYS A 111 0.28 42.03 20.46
C LYS A 111 1.09 41.25 19.42
N MET A 112 2.41 41.13 19.62
CA MET A 112 3.29 40.39 18.72
C MET A 112 3.02 38.89 18.78
N ALA A 113 2.76 38.35 19.98
CA ALA A 113 2.38 36.95 20.13
C ALA A 113 1.08 36.61 19.38
N TYR A 114 0.05 37.43 19.53
CA TYR A 114 -1.23 37.23 18.87
C TYR A 114 -1.11 37.32 17.35
N GLN A 115 -0.35 38.26 16.81
CA GLN A 115 -0.07 38.32 15.36
C GLN A 115 0.61 37.05 14.82
N VAL A 116 1.46 36.40 15.62
CA VAL A 116 2.10 35.14 15.25
C VAL A 116 1.11 33.97 15.36
N LEU A 117 0.27 33.96 16.40
CA LEU A 117 -0.80 32.97 16.58
C LEU A 117 -1.87 33.06 15.48
N ASP A 118 -2.23 34.26 15.02
CA ASP A 118 -3.19 34.44 13.92
C ASP A 118 -2.66 33.89 12.59
N LYS A 119 -1.35 34.05 12.34
CA LYS A 119 -0.67 33.42 11.19
C LYS A 119 -0.66 31.90 11.31
N ALA A 120 -0.39 31.38 12.51
CA ALA A 120 -0.46 29.97 12.82
C ALA A 120 -1.89 29.41 12.62
N GLU A 121 -2.90 30.14 13.09
CA GLU A 121 -4.32 29.79 12.96
C GLU A 121 -4.72 29.70 11.49
N MET A 122 -4.39 30.71 10.69
CA MET A 122 -4.70 30.74 9.26
C MET A 122 -4.11 29.53 8.52
N LEU A 123 -2.84 29.21 8.75
CA LEU A 123 -2.18 28.06 8.14
C LEU A 123 -2.78 26.74 8.62
N ALA A 124 -3.05 26.62 9.93
CA ALA A 124 -3.62 25.40 10.49
C ALA A 124 -5.07 25.17 10.03
N GLN A 125 -5.88 26.23 9.85
CA GLN A 125 -7.22 26.16 9.25
C GLN A 125 -7.16 25.76 7.77
N GLU A 126 -6.25 26.35 6.99
CA GLU A 126 -6.07 26.02 5.58
C GLU A 126 -5.73 24.53 5.36
N HIS A 127 -5.00 23.94 6.31
CA HIS A 127 -4.59 22.53 6.26
C HIS A 127 -5.48 21.59 7.10
N GLN A 128 -6.53 22.10 7.75
CA GLN A 128 -7.41 21.34 8.66
C GLN A 128 -6.66 20.58 9.77
N LEU A 129 -5.64 21.21 10.37
CA LEU A 129 -4.83 20.62 11.43
C LEU A 129 -5.52 20.82 12.79
N PHE A 130 -6.66 20.16 13.00
CA PHE A 130 -7.51 20.38 14.17
C PHE A 130 -6.79 20.21 15.53
N PRO A 131 -5.90 19.22 15.73
CA PRO A 131 -5.11 19.14 16.97
C PRO A 131 -4.23 20.37 17.22
N ILE A 132 -3.59 20.89 16.16
CA ILE A 132 -2.72 22.06 16.26
C ILE A 132 -3.54 23.34 16.45
N LEU A 133 -4.71 23.43 15.80
CA LEU A 133 -5.67 24.51 16.05
C LEU A 133 -6.10 24.57 17.52
N ASN A 134 -6.32 23.41 18.14
CA ASN A 134 -6.63 23.35 19.57
C ASN A 134 -5.48 23.92 20.42
N GLU A 135 -4.23 23.62 20.12
CA GLU A 135 -3.07 24.21 20.80
C GLU A 135 -2.96 25.73 20.61
N ILE A 136 -3.28 26.23 19.42
CA ILE A 136 -3.30 27.68 19.11
C ILE A 136 -4.38 28.37 19.93
N TYR A 137 -5.62 27.89 19.85
CA TYR A 137 -6.75 28.46 20.59
C TYR A 137 -6.55 28.36 22.10
N HIS A 138 -6.01 27.24 22.60
CA HIS A 138 -5.68 27.08 24.01
C HIS A 138 -4.67 28.15 24.46
N THR A 139 -3.64 28.40 23.66
CA THR A 139 -2.65 29.45 23.93
C THR A 139 -3.28 30.85 23.91
N GLN A 140 -4.11 31.16 22.91
CA GLN A 140 -4.83 32.44 22.86
C GLN A 140 -5.73 32.61 24.12
N ILE A 141 -6.58 31.63 24.43
CA ILE A 141 -7.48 31.68 25.60
C ILE A 141 -6.71 31.85 26.90
N GLN A 142 -5.64 31.08 27.12
CA GLN A 142 -4.82 31.14 28.34
C GLN A 142 -4.28 32.54 28.60
N TYR A 143 -3.89 33.27 27.55
CA TYR A 143 -3.27 34.59 27.64
C TYR A 143 -4.20 35.73 27.21
N ALA A 144 -5.50 35.50 27.06
CA ALA A 144 -6.47 36.54 26.66
C ALA A 144 -6.46 37.75 27.60
N TYR A 145 -6.15 37.55 28.89
CA TYR A 145 -6.02 38.63 29.87
C TYR A 145 -4.86 39.62 29.58
N LEU A 146 -3.89 39.25 28.74
CA LEU A 146 -2.77 40.12 28.33
C LEU A 146 -3.04 40.90 27.03
N GLU A 147 -4.09 40.57 26.28
CA GLU A 147 -4.41 41.19 24.99
C GLU A 147 -5.84 41.76 25.03
N PRO A 148 -6.00 43.05 25.36
CA PRO A 148 -7.32 43.67 25.50
C PRO A 148 -8.17 43.66 24.22
N SER A 149 -7.53 43.52 23.06
CA SER A 149 -8.22 43.43 21.76
C SER A 149 -8.77 42.03 21.45
N ALA A 150 -8.39 41.02 22.24
CA ALA A 150 -8.85 39.65 22.04
C ALA A 150 -10.29 39.46 22.54
N ASP A 151 -11.18 39.04 21.64
CA ASP A 151 -12.54 38.61 22.01
C ASP A 151 -12.50 37.19 22.57
N LEU A 152 -12.49 37.08 23.90
CA LEU A 152 -12.47 35.79 24.59
C LEU A 152 -13.71 34.93 24.26
N ALA A 153 -14.89 35.51 24.08
CA ALA A 153 -16.09 34.76 23.75
C ALA A 153 -16.00 34.14 22.35
N ALA A 154 -15.50 34.92 21.38
CA ALA A 154 -15.23 34.42 20.03
C ALA A 154 -14.17 33.30 20.02
N LEU A 155 -13.07 33.46 20.78
CA LEU A 155 -12.03 32.44 20.90
C LEU A 155 -12.57 31.12 21.50
N ILE A 156 -13.37 31.21 22.56
CA ILE A 156 -14.03 30.03 23.16
C ILE A 156 -14.95 29.35 22.15
N SER A 157 -15.70 30.12 21.36
CA SER A 157 -16.57 29.57 20.31
C SER A 157 -15.77 28.84 19.22
N LYS A 158 -14.68 29.45 18.73
CA LYS A 158 -13.77 28.81 17.76
C LYS A 158 -13.16 27.52 18.31
N PHE A 159 -12.68 27.56 19.55
CA PHE A 159 -12.11 26.41 20.25
C PHE A 159 -13.11 25.25 20.33
N ARG A 160 -14.33 25.53 20.80
CA ARG A 160 -15.39 24.51 20.91
C ARG A 160 -15.79 23.93 19.56
N SER A 161 -15.85 24.75 18.51
CA SER A 161 -16.13 24.28 17.15
C SER A 161 -15.01 23.34 16.66
N ASN A 162 -13.75 23.70 16.90
CA ASN A 162 -12.60 22.89 16.52
C ASN A 162 -12.51 21.58 17.30
N GLN A 163 -12.84 21.59 18.60
CA GLN A 163 -12.92 20.38 19.42
C GLN A 163 -13.90 19.34 18.85
N LYS A 164 -15.03 19.77 18.28
CA LYS A 164 -15.95 18.86 17.60
C LYS A 164 -15.31 18.20 16.37
N HIS A 165 -14.63 18.98 15.53
CA HIS A 165 -13.93 18.44 14.36
C HIS A 165 -12.80 17.49 14.74
N GLN A 166 -11.99 17.83 15.74
CA GLN A 166 -10.93 16.95 16.24
C GLN A 166 -11.52 15.65 16.79
N PHE A 167 -12.60 15.72 17.57
CA PHE A 167 -13.27 14.55 18.12
C PHE A 167 -13.72 13.60 17.00
N ILE A 168 -14.36 14.12 15.96
CA ILE A 168 -14.78 13.29 14.81
C ILE A 168 -13.58 12.62 14.12
N GLU A 169 -12.45 13.33 13.94
CA GLU A 169 -11.23 12.72 13.39
C GLU A 169 -10.64 11.64 14.30
N GLU A 170 -10.67 11.84 15.61
CA GLU A 170 -10.20 10.85 16.60
C GLU A 170 -11.06 9.59 16.54
N GLU A 171 -12.39 9.73 16.58
CA GLU A 171 -13.33 8.62 16.47
C GLU A 171 -13.15 7.85 15.14
N LEU A 172 -12.93 8.54 14.03
CA LEU A 172 -12.63 7.90 12.74
C LEU A 172 -11.31 7.14 12.75
N ASN A 173 -10.28 7.65 13.42
CA ASN A 173 -9.03 6.92 13.61
C ASN A 173 -9.25 5.65 14.46
N LEU A 174 -10.14 5.69 15.45
CA LEU A 174 -10.52 4.50 16.23
C LEU A 174 -11.26 3.47 15.37
N VAL A 175 -12.24 3.90 14.57
CA VAL A 175 -12.93 3.05 13.59
C VAL A 175 -11.92 2.40 12.64
N TYR A 176 -11.00 3.20 12.08
CA TYR A 176 -9.94 2.70 11.21
C TYR A 176 -9.08 1.63 11.88
N ALA A 177 -8.60 1.90 13.11
CA ALA A 177 -7.77 0.96 13.85
C ALA A 177 -8.52 -0.34 14.17
N LYS A 178 -9.78 -0.23 14.59
CA LYS A 178 -10.64 -1.37 14.92
C LYS A 178 -10.88 -2.24 13.69
N ILE A 179 -11.31 -1.66 12.57
CA ILE A 179 -11.56 -2.42 11.35
C ILE A 179 -10.27 -3.07 10.85
N ARG A 180 -9.14 -2.35 10.85
CA ARG A 180 -7.85 -2.92 10.42
C ARG A 180 -7.41 -4.08 11.32
N GLN A 181 -7.62 -3.98 12.63
CA GLN A 181 -7.36 -5.05 13.57
C GLN A 181 -8.26 -6.26 13.30
N THR A 182 -9.57 -6.05 13.08
CA THR A 182 -10.51 -7.13 12.78
C THR A 182 -10.17 -7.79 11.45
N LEU A 183 -9.89 -7.03 10.38
CA LEU A 183 -9.46 -7.56 9.08
C LEU A 183 -8.17 -8.37 9.21
N ASN A 184 -7.16 -7.85 9.91
CA ASN A 184 -5.92 -8.60 10.15
C ASN A 184 -6.18 -9.89 10.93
N ALA A 185 -7.01 -9.86 11.98
CA ALA A 185 -7.36 -11.06 12.73
C ALA A 185 -8.16 -12.07 11.89
N MET A 186 -8.96 -11.59 10.93
CA MET A 186 -9.76 -12.41 10.01
C MET A 186 -8.94 -13.05 8.90
N VAL A 187 -7.92 -12.36 8.35
CA VAL A 187 -6.94 -12.97 7.43
C VAL A 187 -6.27 -14.20 8.06
N TYR A 188 -6.21 -14.28 9.40
CA TYR A 188 -5.71 -15.45 10.14
C TYR A 188 -6.80 -16.44 10.61
N ARG A 189 -8.09 -16.09 10.56
CA ARG A 189 -9.19 -16.89 11.17
C ARG A 189 -10.36 -17.24 10.24
N GLY A 190 -10.36 -16.76 9.00
CA GLY A 190 -11.32 -17.20 7.98
C GLY A 190 -12.75 -16.74 8.10
N ALA A 191 -13.06 -15.80 9.00
CA ALA A 191 -14.43 -15.30 9.09
C ALA A 191 -14.77 -14.45 7.85
N VAL A 192 -15.68 -14.96 7.01
CA VAL A 192 -16.36 -14.17 5.97
C VAL A 192 -17.37 -13.27 6.69
N LEU A 193 -16.96 -12.04 6.99
CA LEU A 193 -17.88 -11.03 7.47
C LEU A 193 -18.26 -10.08 6.34
N ASP A 194 -19.52 -9.67 6.36
CA ASP A 194 -20.02 -8.58 5.54
C ASP A 194 -19.38 -7.27 6.01
N PHE A 195 -18.43 -6.77 5.22
CA PHE A 195 -17.73 -5.54 5.53
C PHE A 195 -18.66 -4.34 5.67
N GLU A 196 -19.74 -4.28 4.90
CA GLU A 196 -20.71 -3.18 5.02
C GLU A 196 -21.30 -3.17 6.43
N THR A 197 -21.62 -4.33 6.98
CA THR A 197 -22.06 -4.47 8.36
C THR A 197 -20.97 -4.03 9.35
N ILE A 198 -19.71 -4.49 9.20
CA ILE A 198 -18.63 -4.08 10.12
C ILE A 198 -18.39 -2.56 10.09
N LEU A 199 -18.35 -1.97 8.90
CA LEU A 199 -18.15 -0.54 8.72
C LEU A 199 -19.33 0.23 9.32
N LYS A 200 -20.55 -0.19 9.01
CA LYS A 200 -21.76 0.44 9.53
C LYS A 200 -21.84 0.34 11.05
N ASP A 201 -21.56 -0.82 11.63
CA ASP A 201 -21.56 -1.05 13.06
C ASP A 201 -20.49 -0.19 13.74
N ALA A 202 -19.27 -0.15 13.19
CA ALA A 202 -18.20 0.68 13.73
C ALA A 202 -18.51 2.18 13.65
N LEU A 203 -19.06 2.65 12.53
CA LEU A 203 -19.49 4.05 12.40
C LEU A 203 -20.65 4.38 13.35
N THR A 204 -21.60 3.47 13.53
CA THR A 204 -22.76 3.65 14.42
C THR A 204 -22.32 3.66 15.89
N GLU A 205 -21.44 2.74 16.29
CA GLU A 205 -20.87 2.68 17.64
C GLU A 205 -20.16 3.97 18.03
N HIS A 206 -19.44 4.55 17.07
CA HIS A 206 -18.70 5.80 17.24
C HIS A 206 -19.52 7.06 16.87
N HIS A 207 -20.82 6.91 16.57
CA HIS A 207 -21.75 7.99 16.23
C HIS A 207 -21.26 8.91 15.09
N ILE A 208 -20.55 8.33 14.11
CA ILE A 208 -20.00 9.07 12.98
C ILE A 208 -21.03 9.09 11.85
N ASP A 209 -21.42 10.29 11.43
CA ASP A 209 -22.15 10.49 10.18
C ASP A 209 -21.18 10.91 9.07
N ILE A 210 -21.13 10.12 7.99
CA ILE A 210 -20.31 10.40 6.80
C ILE A 210 -20.80 11.69 6.07
N SER A 211 -22.00 12.17 6.39
CA SER A 211 -22.52 13.45 5.91
C SER A 211 -21.89 14.67 6.58
N GLU A 212 -21.22 14.51 7.73
CA GLU A 212 -20.49 15.58 8.39
C GLU A 212 -19.25 15.98 7.58
N ALA A 213 -18.75 17.21 7.82
CA ALA A 213 -17.57 17.74 7.14
C ALA A 213 -16.30 17.01 7.59
N LEU A 214 -16.05 15.85 6.99
CA LEU A 214 -14.84 15.05 7.20
C LEU A 214 -13.66 15.68 6.46
N SER A 215 -12.47 15.57 7.05
CA SER A 215 -11.25 15.98 6.34
C SER A 215 -10.96 15.04 5.17
N PHE A 216 -10.19 15.54 4.21
CA PHE A 216 -9.78 14.73 3.05
C PHE A 216 -9.00 13.47 3.49
N LYS A 217 -8.16 13.58 4.52
CA LYS A 217 -7.42 12.45 5.13
C LYS A 217 -8.36 11.38 5.71
N SER A 218 -9.38 11.80 6.45
CA SER A 218 -10.39 10.91 7.03
C SER A 218 -11.15 10.13 5.96
N LEU A 219 -11.56 10.81 4.88
CA LEU A 219 -12.24 10.17 3.76
C LEU A 219 -11.32 9.21 3.00
N TYR A 220 -10.05 9.58 2.80
CA TYR A 220 -9.04 8.65 2.29
C TYR A 220 -8.88 7.39 3.16
N GLN A 221 -8.87 7.54 4.49
CA GLN A 221 -8.78 6.39 5.41
C GLN A 221 -9.99 5.48 5.26
N LEU A 222 -11.21 6.03 5.20
CA LEU A 222 -12.42 5.24 4.94
C LEU A 222 -12.33 4.46 3.62
N MET A 223 -11.99 5.13 2.52
CA MET A 223 -11.82 4.48 1.22
C MET A 223 -10.74 3.38 1.25
N THR A 224 -9.66 3.59 2.00
CA THR A 224 -8.61 2.58 2.18
C THR A 224 -9.14 1.34 2.88
N ILE A 225 -9.90 1.50 3.97
CA ILE A 225 -10.50 0.38 4.70
C ILE A 225 -11.46 -0.40 3.79
N VAL A 226 -12.32 0.31 3.06
CA VAL A 226 -13.25 -0.30 2.11
C VAL A 226 -12.52 -1.05 1.00
N SER A 227 -11.42 -0.51 0.49
CA SER A 227 -10.62 -1.21 -0.53
C SER A 227 -9.94 -2.48 0.00
N LEU A 228 -9.52 -2.49 1.28
CA LEU A 228 -8.92 -3.66 1.92
C LEU A 228 -9.92 -4.81 2.08
N SER A 229 -11.20 -4.51 2.32
CA SER A 229 -12.21 -5.55 2.44
C SER A 229 -12.57 -6.19 1.10
N ALA A 230 -12.65 -5.39 0.03
CA ALA A 230 -12.79 -5.93 -1.33
C ALA A 230 -11.58 -6.78 -1.72
N PHE A 231 -10.37 -6.42 -1.27
CA PHE A 231 -9.19 -7.25 -1.46
C PHE A 231 -9.33 -8.62 -0.79
N VAL A 232 -9.76 -8.66 0.48
CA VAL A 232 -9.94 -9.91 1.23
C VAL A 232 -11.07 -10.79 0.65
N THR A 233 -12.18 -10.18 0.24
CA THR A 233 -13.37 -10.89 -0.26
C THR A 233 -13.33 -11.17 -1.76
N ASN A 234 -12.39 -10.55 -2.49
CA ASN A 234 -12.38 -10.47 -3.96
C ASN A 234 -13.63 -9.83 -4.59
N ASP A 235 -14.44 -9.10 -3.80
CA ASP A 235 -15.69 -8.48 -4.25
C ASP A 235 -15.54 -6.96 -4.39
N TYR A 236 -14.96 -6.54 -5.51
CA TYR A 236 -14.74 -5.13 -5.82
C TYR A 236 -16.01 -4.43 -6.32
N LEU A 237 -17.04 -5.18 -6.72
CA LEU A 237 -18.28 -4.62 -7.25
C LEU A 237 -19.10 -3.96 -6.14
N LYS A 238 -19.17 -4.57 -4.95
CA LYS A 238 -19.90 -4.02 -3.79
C LYS A 238 -19.40 -2.66 -3.34
N ILE A 239 -18.09 -2.43 -3.43
CA ILE A 239 -17.50 -1.19 -2.91
C ILE A 239 -17.48 -0.05 -3.92
N GLU A 240 -17.78 -0.31 -5.20
CA GLU A 240 -17.54 0.65 -6.27
C GLU A 240 -18.36 1.94 -6.11
N SER A 241 -19.66 1.81 -5.86
CA SER A 241 -20.57 2.96 -5.67
C SER A 241 -20.12 3.81 -4.49
N PHE A 242 -19.82 3.18 -3.35
CA PHE A 242 -19.33 3.86 -2.17
C PHE A 242 -18.06 4.69 -2.49
N LEU A 243 -17.09 4.13 -3.21
CA LEU A 243 -15.86 4.85 -3.56
C LEU A 243 -16.13 6.04 -4.48
N LEU A 244 -16.98 5.87 -5.50
CA LEU A 244 -17.32 6.92 -6.45
C LEU A 244 -18.13 8.04 -5.79
N ASP A 245 -19.16 7.70 -5.02
CA ASP A 245 -20.01 8.65 -4.29
C ASP A 245 -19.19 9.43 -3.25
N THR A 246 -18.27 8.75 -2.56
CA THR A 246 -17.35 9.41 -1.61
C THR A 246 -16.40 10.36 -2.34
N TYR A 247 -15.88 9.96 -3.50
CA TYR A 247 -15.01 10.83 -4.30
C TYR A 247 -15.74 12.04 -4.88
N ASP A 248 -17.00 11.88 -5.28
CA ASP A 248 -17.81 12.99 -5.79
C ASP A 248 -18.11 14.03 -4.71
N LYS A 249 -18.26 13.63 -3.45
CA LYS A 249 -18.30 14.57 -2.32
C LYS A 249 -16.94 15.25 -2.07
N LEU A 250 -15.84 14.55 -2.36
CA LEU A 250 -14.47 15.01 -2.13
C LEU A 250 -13.92 15.97 -3.19
N LYS A 251 -14.32 15.83 -4.46
CA LYS A 251 -13.67 16.54 -5.57
C LYS A 251 -13.76 18.06 -5.47
N ASP A 252 -14.75 18.57 -4.72
CA ASP A 252 -14.96 20.00 -4.47
C ASP A 252 -14.48 20.45 -3.08
N HIS A 253 -13.85 19.54 -2.32
CA HIS A 253 -13.36 19.83 -0.98
C HIS A 253 -12.19 20.82 -1.01
N LYS A 254 -12.25 21.86 -0.15
CA LYS A 254 -11.32 23.00 -0.15
C LYS A 254 -9.85 22.61 0.06
N THR A 255 -9.58 21.50 0.75
CA THR A 255 -8.23 21.05 1.09
C THR A 255 -7.61 20.05 0.10
N LYS A 256 -8.30 19.69 -0.99
CA LYS A 256 -7.84 18.66 -1.95
C LYS A 256 -6.43 18.93 -2.50
N ASP A 257 -6.15 20.19 -2.87
CA ASP A 257 -4.86 20.57 -3.45
C ASP A 257 -3.75 20.68 -2.39
N LYS A 258 -4.12 20.87 -1.12
CA LYS A 258 -3.19 20.88 0.03
C LYS A 258 -2.82 19.47 0.48
N GLN A 259 -3.63 18.47 0.14
CA GLN A 259 -3.47 17.07 0.50
C GLN A 259 -3.19 16.17 -0.72
N LEU A 260 -2.32 16.65 -1.62
CA LEU A 260 -2.04 16.03 -2.91
C LEU A 260 -1.66 14.54 -2.83
N PHE A 261 -0.86 14.14 -1.84
CA PHE A 261 -0.48 12.73 -1.65
C PHE A 261 -1.72 11.83 -1.49
N TYR A 262 -2.63 12.21 -0.58
CA TYR A 262 -3.86 11.46 -0.34
C TYR A 262 -4.77 11.50 -1.57
N HIS A 263 -4.80 12.61 -2.31
CA HIS A 263 -5.59 12.71 -3.54
C HIS A 263 -5.13 11.73 -4.61
N ILE A 264 -3.82 11.59 -4.81
CA ILE A 264 -3.26 10.60 -5.73
C ILE A 264 -3.65 9.17 -5.28
N GLN A 265 -3.58 8.86 -3.98
CA GLN A 265 -3.99 7.55 -3.45
C GLN A 265 -5.47 7.25 -3.70
N VAL A 266 -6.36 8.21 -3.43
CA VAL A 266 -7.80 8.06 -3.63
C VAL A 266 -8.12 7.75 -5.09
N VAL A 267 -7.54 8.52 -6.02
CA VAL A 267 -7.71 8.30 -7.46
C VAL A 267 -7.17 6.94 -7.88
N TYR A 268 -6.04 6.50 -7.32
CA TYR A 268 -5.50 5.16 -7.55
C TYR A 268 -6.42 4.04 -7.06
N ILE A 269 -7.00 4.15 -5.86
CA ILE A 269 -7.95 3.17 -5.30
C ILE A 269 -9.17 3.00 -6.22
N ILE A 270 -9.72 4.11 -6.71
CA ILE A 270 -10.85 4.11 -7.65
C ILE A 270 -10.43 3.46 -8.97
N ALA A 271 -9.32 3.91 -9.56
CA ALA A 271 -8.82 3.36 -10.82
C ALA A 271 -8.60 1.84 -10.73
N ASN A 272 -8.01 1.38 -9.62
CA ASN A 272 -7.78 -0.04 -9.38
C ASN A 272 -9.10 -0.80 -9.25
N THR A 273 -10.04 -0.30 -8.45
CA THR A 273 -11.37 -0.94 -8.28
C THR A 273 -12.11 -1.05 -9.62
N LEU A 274 -12.13 0.01 -10.42
CA LEU A 274 -12.73 0.00 -11.76
C LEU A 274 -12.05 -1.01 -12.67
N PHE A 275 -10.71 -1.12 -12.62
CA PHE A 275 -9.98 -2.16 -13.35
C PHE A 275 -10.38 -3.57 -12.89
N ARG A 276 -10.45 -3.81 -11.58
CA ARG A 276 -10.87 -5.10 -11.01
C ARG A 276 -12.31 -5.46 -11.40
N ASN A 277 -13.18 -4.46 -11.59
CA ASN A 277 -14.54 -4.59 -12.12
C ASN A 277 -14.62 -4.56 -13.66
N LYS A 278 -13.49 -4.72 -14.36
CA LYS A 278 -13.37 -4.74 -15.82
C LYS A 278 -13.85 -3.46 -16.53
N LYS A 279 -13.97 -2.33 -15.82
CA LYS A 279 -14.33 -1.02 -16.39
C LYS A 279 -13.08 -0.27 -16.88
N PHE A 280 -12.39 -0.82 -17.87
CA PHE A 280 -11.05 -0.38 -18.29
C PHE A 280 -10.99 1.07 -18.77
N SER A 281 -11.97 1.52 -19.55
CA SER A 281 -12.03 2.92 -20.02
C SER A 281 -12.13 3.90 -18.86
N ALA A 282 -12.97 3.61 -17.87
CA ALA A 282 -13.11 4.44 -16.67
C ALA A 282 -11.84 4.38 -15.79
N SER A 283 -11.25 3.19 -15.62
CA SER A 283 -9.98 3.02 -14.91
C SER A 283 -8.86 3.89 -15.53
N LEU A 284 -8.72 3.86 -16.86
CA LEU A 284 -7.74 4.67 -17.60
C LEU A 284 -8.02 6.17 -17.47
N GLN A 285 -9.28 6.61 -17.44
CA GLN A 285 -9.62 8.02 -17.20
C GLN A 285 -9.17 8.48 -15.81
N PHE A 286 -9.37 7.66 -14.77
CA PHE A 286 -8.85 7.98 -13.44
C PHE A 286 -7.32 7.90 -13.38
N LEU A 287 -6.67 7.01 -14.13
CA LEU A 287 -5.20 6.99 -14.25
C LEU A 287 -4.66 8.29 -14.88
N GLU A 288 -5.31 8.84 -15.91
CA GLU A 288 -4.90 10.14 -16.45
C GLU A 288 -5.08 11.28 -15.43
N GLN A 289 -6.14 11.24 -14.62
CA GLN A 289 -6.28 12.14 -13.47
C GLN A 289 -5.13 11.96 -12.47
N MET A 290 -4.78 10.71 -12.13
CA MET A 290 -3.68 10.37 -11.23
C MET A 290 -2.35 10.95 -11.74
N LYS A 291 -2.06 10.78 -13.04
CA LYS A 291 -0.87 11.32 -13.69
C LYS A 291 -0.82 12.84 -13.63
N SER A 292 -1.94 13.52 -13.90
CA SER A 292 -2.03 14.98 -13.76
C SER A 292 -1.70 15.44 -12.34
N LEU A 293 -2.25 14.76 -11.32
CA LEU A 293 -1.95 15.03 -9.91
C LEU A 293 -0.48 14.76 -9.57
N MET A 294 0.10 13.66 -10.05
CA MET A 294 1.51 13.32 -9.85
C MET A 294 2.47 14.38 -10.42
N LEU A 295 2.05 15.14 -11.43
CA LEU A 295 2.83 16.21 -12.05
C LEU A 295 2.73 17.55 -11.30
N LYS A 296 1.75 17.72 -10.40
CA LYS A 296 1.60 18.92 -9.55
C LYS A 296 2.77 19.07 -8.56
N ASN A 297 2.87 20.25 -7.94
CA ASN A 297 3.85 20.56 -6.89
C ASN A 297 5.28 20.17 -7.28
N ARG A 298 5.71 20.53 -8.50
CA ARG A 298 7.04 20.22 -9.06
C ARG A 298 7.36 18.72 -9.05
N LYS A 299 6.36 17.87 -9.31
CA LYS A 299 6.50 16.40 -9.37
C LYS A 299 6.92 15.75 -8.06
N LYS A 300 6.65 16.40 -6.91
CA LYS A 300 7.05 15.95 -5.56
C LYS A 300 6.77 14.47 -5.30
N HIS A 301 5.59 13.98 -5.69
CA HIS A 301 5.18 12.59 -5.45
C HIS A 301 5.30 11.69 -6.70
N PHE A 302 5.83 12.20 -7.81
CA PHE A 302 5.82 11.49 -9.09
C PHE A 302 6.53 10.13 -9.00
N ASN A 303 7.76 10.11 -8.45
CA ASN A 303 8.55 8.88 -8.36
C ASN A 303 7.87 7.85 -7.45
N SER A 304 7.36 8.26 -6.29
CA SER A 304 6.71 7.38 -5.31
C SER A 304 5.52 6.61 -5.88
N PHE A 305 4.74 7.24 -6.76
CA PHE A 305 3.53 6.65 -7.35
C PHE A 305 3.72 6.02 -8.73
N LYS A 306 4.85 6.30 -9.38
CA LYS A 306 5.11 5.86 -10.75
C LYS A 306 5.00 4.33 -10.94
N PRO A 307 5.58 3.48 -10.06
CA PRO A 307 5.44 2.03 -10.21
C PRO A 307 3.98 1.56 -10.20
N LYS A 308 3.16 2.08 -9.29
CA LYS A 308 1.73 1.76 -9.20
C LYS A 308 0.94 2.20 -10.42
N TYR A 309 1.23 3.42 -10.91
CA TYR A 309 0.66 3.95 -12.13
C TYR A 309 1.02 3.09 -13.35
N ASP A 310 2.30 2.75 -13.53
CA ASP A 310 2.78 1.99 -14.68
C ASP A 310 2.20 0.56 -14.67
N LEU A 311 2.16 -0.09 -13.49
CA LEU A 311 1.55 -1.41 -13.32
C LEU A 311 0.07 -1.42 -13.73
N LEU A 312 -0.73 -0.53 -13.15
CA LEU A 312 -2.17 -0.52 -13.41
C LEU A 312 -2.49 -0.10 -14.86
N THR A 313 -1.66 0.77 -15.44
CA THR A 313 -1.74 1.11 -16.87
C THR A 313 -1.47 -0.12 -17.72
N ALA A 314 -0.39 -0.86 -17.46
CA ALA A 314 -0.04 -2.06 -18.22
C ALA A 314 -1.11 -3.16 -18.10
N LEU A 315 -1.68 -3.34 -16.91
CA LEU A 315 -2.79 -4.26 -16.70
C LEU A 315 -4.01 -3.86 -17.56
N ASN A 316 -4.41 -2.59 -17.55
CA ASN A 316 -5.48 -2.10 -18.41
C ASN A 316 -5.17 -2.32 -19.91
N LEU A 317 -3.94 -2.05 -20.36
CA LEU A 317 -3.50 -2.31 -21.73
C LEU A 317 -3.64 -3.79 -22.10
N ASN A 318 -3.13 -4.69 -21.24
CA ASN A 318 -3.18 -6.13 -21.47
C ASN A 318 -4.61 -6.66 -21.55
N TYR A 319 -5.51 -6.28 -20.66
CA TYR A 319 -6.91 -6.73 -20.73
C TYR A 319 -7.75 -5.98 -21.78
N SER A 320 -7.21 -4.92 -22.38
CA SER A 320 -7.81 -4.18 -23.51
C SER A 320 -7.23 -4.59 -24.87
N ASN A 321 -6.74 -5.82 -25.01
CA ASN A 321 -6.17 -6.36 -26.26
C ASN A 321 -4.94 -5.60 -26.80
N ARG A 322 -4.07 -5.09 -25.91
CA ARG A 322 -2.80 -4.43 -26.25
C ARG A 322 -1.63 -5.00 -25.43
N PRO A 323 -1.35 -6.31 -25.53
CA PRO A 323 -0.38 -6.97 -24.65
C PRO A 323 1.07 -6.55 -24.94
N GLU A 324 1.42 -6.23 -26.19
CA GLU A 324 2.77 -5.79 -26.56
C GLU A 324 3.12 -4.44 -25.94
N GLU A 325 2.16 -3.51 -25.93
CA GLU A 325 2.32 -2.21 -25.26
C GLU A 325 2.47 -2.39 -23.75
N ALA A 326 1.68 -3.28 -23.14
CA ALA A 326 1.77 -3.61 -21.72
C ALA A 326 3.14 -4.19 -21.34
N ILE A 327 3.63 -5.15 -22.12
CA ILE A 327 4.95 -5.78 -21.93
C ILE A 327 6.07 -4.76 -22.11
N SER A 328 5.98 -3.91 -23.14
CA SER A 328 6.97 -2.86 -23.39
C SER A 328 7.05 -1.89 -22.22
N LEU A 329 5.90 -1.41 -21.72
CA LEU A 329 5.81 -0.50 -20.59
C LEU A 329 6.48 -1.08 -19.33
N LEU A 330 6.16 -2.31 -18.96
CA LEU A 330 6.72 -2.90 -17.74
C LEU A 330 8.19 -3.31 -17.88
N ASN A 331 8.64 -3.73 -19.07
CA ASN A 331 10.06 -4.01 -19.28
C ASN A 331 10.94 -2.77 -19.10
N ALA A 332 10.42 -1.58 -19.39
CA ALA A 332 11.17 -0.34 -19.21
C ALA A 332 11.43 -0.01 -17.73
N VAL A 333 10.65 -0.58 -16.80
CA VAL A 333 10.68 -0.21 -15.37
C VAL A 333 11.01 -1.36 -14.40
N LYS A 334 10.92 -2.62 -14.85
CA LYS A 334 11.06 -3.82 -13.99
C LYS A 334 12.37 -3.94 -13.19
N ASP A 335 13.47 -3.38 -13.70
CA ASP A 335 14.81 -3.47 -13.10
C ASP A 335 15.22 -2.16 -12.41
N THR A 336 14.29 -1.21 -12.23
CA THR A 336 14.56 0.05 -11.53
C THR A 336 14.71 -0.20 -10.03
N LYS A 337 15.70 0.45 -9.38
CA LYS A 337 15.77 0.48 -7.92
C LYS A 337 14.73 1.47 -7.41
N HIS A 338 13.83 1.00 -6.56
CA HIS A 338 12.77 1.82 -5.99
C HIS A 338 12.53 1.47 -4.53
N ALA A 339 12.16 2.45 -3.71
CA ALA A 339 11.85 2.24 -2.29
C ALA A 339 10.59 1.36 -2.10
N ASP A 340 9.61 1.53 -3.00
CA ASP A 340 8.46 0.63 -3.10
C ASP A 340 8.83 -0.66 -3.84
N SER A 341 9.50 -1.54 -3.13
CA SER A 341 9.86 -2.89 -3.58
C SER A 341 8.66 -3.82 -3.79
N GLU A 342 7.51 -3.55 -3.17
CA GLU A 342 6.30 -4.36 -3.31
C GLU A 342 5.70 -4.17 -4.70
N SER A 343 5.53 -2.92 -5.13
CA SER A 343 5.09 -2.61 -6.50
C SER A 343 6.03 -3.19 -7.57
N LEU A 344 7.34 -3.28 -7.29
CA LEU A 344 8.29 -3.93 -8.20
C LEU A 344 8.06 -5.45 -8.28
N LEU A 345 7.73 -6.12 -7.17
CA LEU A 345 7.36 -7.54 -7.18
C LEU A 345 6.09 -7.77 -8.02
N ASP A 346 5.10 -6.89 -7.88
CA ASP A 346 3.87 -6.93 -8.68
C ASP A 346 4.12 -6.72 -10.17
N ILE A 347 4.97 -5.74 -10.55
CA ILE A 347 5.38 -5.50 -11.94
C ILE A 347 6.03 -6.76 -12.54
N ASN A 348 6.94 -7.39 -11.80
CA ASN A 348 7.60 -8.60 -12.29
C ASN A 348 6.63 -9.78 -12.41
N LEU A 349 5.69 -9.95 -11.47
CA LEU A 349 4.70 -11.02 -11.54
C LEU A 349 3.67 -10.79 -12.66
N ALA A 350 3.26 -9.54 -12.88
CA ALA A 350 2.40 -9.18 -14.02
C ALA A 350 3.09 -9.45 -15.36
N LEU A 351 4.39 -9.13 -15.49
CA LEU A 351 5.17 -9.47 -16.67
C LEU A 351 5.27 -10.98 -16.91
N VAL A 352 5.45 -11.79 -15.85
CA VAL A 352 5.39 -13.26 -15.96
C VAL A 352 4.06 -13.69 -16.56
N MET A 353 2.94 -13.18 -16.04
CA MET A 353 1.60 -13.47 -16.56
C MET A 353 1.47 -13.06 -18.03
N PHE A 354 1.92 -11.86 -18.41
CA PHE A 354 1.85 -11.41 -19.81
C PHE A 354 2.66 -12.30 -20.75
N TYR A 355 3.87 -12.71 -20.36
CA TYR A 355 4.68 -13.63 -21.15
C TYR A 355 4.06 -15.02 -21.27
N MET A 356 3.42 -15.52 -20.21
CA MET A 356 2.68 -16.79 -20.27
C MET A 356 1.49 -16.69 -21.23
N GLN A 357 0.72 -15.59 -21.17
CA GLN A 357 -0.40 -15.33 -22.07
C GLN A 357 0.06 -15.21 -23.54
N SER A 358 1.22 -14.60 -23.78
CA SER A 358 1.82 -14.47 -25.11
C SER A 358 2.67 -15.68 -25.54
N THR A 359 2.66 -16.78 -24.78
CA THR A 359 3.44 -18.02 -25.01
C THR A 359 4.97 -17.87 -25.00
N ASP A 360 5.52 -16.75 -24.52
CA ASP A 360 6.96 -16.53 -24.36
C ASP A 360 7.46 -17.12 -23.02
N LEU A 361 7.34 -18.45 -22.89
CA LEU A 361 7.60 -19.18 -21.65
C LEU A 361 9.07 -19.07 -21.20
N LYS A 362 10.00 -18.88 -22.14
CA LYS A 362 11.43 -18.69 -21.83
C LYS A 362 11.65 -17.38 -21.08
N LYS A 363 11.05 -16.27 -21.54
CA LYS A 363 11.12 -15.00 -20.81
C LYS A 363 10.40 -15.06 -19.47
N ALA A 364 9.24 -15.72 -19.42
CA ALA A 364 8.52 -15.94 -18.17
C ALA A 364 9.41 -16.67 -17.14
N LYS A 365 10.03 -17.80 -17.51
CA LYS A 365 10.93 -18.58 -16.64
C LYS A 365 12.17 -17.81 -16.22
N HIS A 366 12.79 -17.09 -17.15
CA HIS A 366 13.94 -16.26 -16.82
C HIS A 366 13.57 -15.18 -15.78
N LEU A 367 12.45 -14.49 -15.97
CA LEU A 367 11.97 -13.50 -15.00
C LEU A 367 11.63 -14.15 -13.65
N PHE A 368 11.00 -15.32 -13.67
CA PHE A 368 10.64 -16.06 -12.47
C PHE A 368 11.85 -16.46 -11.63
N SER A 369 12.99 -16.78 -12.26
CA SER A 369 14.24 -17.10 -11.56
C SER A 369 14.78 -15.97 -10.69
N LYS A 370 14.33 -14.72 -10.92
CA LYS A 370 14.64 -13.58 -10.05
C LYS A 370 13.85 -13.59 -8.74
N PHE A 371 12.82 -14.42 -8.60
CA PHE A 371 12.12 -14.66 -7.34
C PHE A 371 12.88 -15.67 -6.45
N TYR A 372 14.13 -15.35 -6.09
CA TYR A 372 15.05 -16.29 -5.41
C TYR A 372 14.89 -16.35 -3.88
N HIS A 373 14.05 -15.50 -3.28
CA HIS A 373 13.82 -15.53 -1.83
C HIS A 373 12.82 -16.62 -1.42
N THR A 374 12.71 -16.87 -0.11
CA THR A 374 11.79 -17.87 0.43
C THR A 374 10.34 -17.38 0.37
N ASP A 375 9.38 -18.30 0.34
CA ASP A 375 7.95 -17.94 0.40
C ASP A 375 7.60 -17.16 1.68
N LYS A 376 8.32 -17.43 2.79
CA LYS A 376 8.18 -16.65 4.04
C LYS A 376 8.56 -15.18 3.83
N TYR A 377 9.70 -14.93 3.18
CA TYR A 377 10.12 -13.58 2.84
C TYR A 377 9.06 -12.87 1.98
N TYR A 378 8.55 -13.52 0.93
CA TYR A 378 7.52 -12.93 0.08
C TYR A 378 6.21 -12.67 0.83
N SER A 379 5.84 -13.57 1.74
CA SER A 379 4.62 -13.41 2.55
C SER A 379 4.72 -12.22 3.50
N GLU A 380 5.90 -11.99 4.10
CA GLU A 380 6.18 -10.82 4.93
C GLU A 380 6.27 -9.53 4.11
N LYS A 381 6.75 -9.63 2.86
CA LYS A 381 7.06 -8.47 2.02
C LYS A 381 5.92 -7.97 1.13
N ALA A 382 5.15 -8.87 0.55
CA ALA A 382 4.07 -8.61 -0.42
C ALA A 382 2.74 -9.29 -0.03
N GLY A 383 2.70 -9.99 1.11
CA GLY A 383 1.51 -10.65 1.61
C GLY A 383 1.36 -12.11 1.17
N GLN A 384 0.50 -12.81 1.92
CA GLN A 384 0.23 -14.23 1.74
C GLN A 384 -0.48 -14.53 0.41
N GLU A 385 -1.44 -13.69 0.01
CA GLU A 385 -2.18 -13.84 -1.24
C GLU A 385 -1.26 -13.71 -2.46
N TRP A 386 -0.39 -12.70 -2.46
CA TRP A 386 0.62 -12.53 -3.50
C TRP A 386 1.51 -13.77 -3.64
N THR A 387 1.96 -14.30 -2.50
CA THR A 387 2.83 -15.49 -2.47
C THR A 387 2.12 -16.72 -3.00
N ILE A 388 0.83 -16.89 -2.70
CA ILE A 388 -0.02 -17.95 -3.25
C ILE A 388 -0.13 -17.79 -4.78
N LYS A 389 -0.48 -16.60 -5.28
CA LYS A 389 -0.59 -16.31 -6.72
C LYS A 389 0.73 -16.56 -7.45
N LYS A 390 1.84 -16.12 -6.87
CA LYS A 390 3.20 -16.38 -7.36
C LYS A 390 3.44 -17.89 -7.52
N ASN A 391 3.20 -18.68 -6.47
CA ASN A 391 3.41 -20.14 -6.53
C ASN A 391 2.45 -20.86 -7.49
N LEU A 392 1.20 -20.41 -7.62
CA LEU A 392 0.28 -20.93 -8.64
C LEU A 392 0.78 -20.65 -10.05
N ALA A 393 1.25 -19.43 -10.32
CA ALA A 393 1.84 -19.07 -11.61
C ALA A 393 3.08 -19.91 -11.92
N GLU A 394 3.92 -20.22 -10.93
CA GLU A 394 5.10 -21.10 -11.09
C GLU A 394 4.70 -22.51 -11.53
N ILE A 395 3.70 -23.09 -10.86
CA ILE A 395 3.18 -24.43 -11.19
C ILE A 395 2.67 -24.46 -12.63
N ILE A 396 1.86 -23.47 -13.00
CA ILE A 396 1.30 -23.35 -14.36
C ILE A 396 2.43 -23.18 -15.38
N LEU A 397 3.42 -22.34 -15.11
CA LEU A 397 4.56 -22.13 -16.00
C LEU A 397 5.32 -23.44 -16.27
N PHE A 398 5.61 -24.23 -15.25
CA PHE A 398 6.28 -25.52 -15.44
C PHE A 398 5.41 -26.53 -16.19
N MET A 399 4.08 -26.50 -15.99
CA MET A 399 3.15 -27.32 -16.79
C MET A 399 3.21 -26.92 -18.26
N GLU A 400 3.18 -25.63 -18.59
CA GLU A 400 3.30 -25.13 -19.97
C GLU A 400 4.62 -25.51 -20.63
N MET A 401 5.70 -25.59 -19.85
CA MET A 401 7.03 -25.96 -20.34
C MET A 401 7.26 -27.48 -20.42
N GLY A 402 6.32 -28.30 -19.95
CA GLY A 402 6.47 -29.76 -19.91
C GLY A 402 7.51 -30.24 -18.88
N GLU A 403 7.82 -29.44 -17.86
CA GLU A 403 8.84 -29.74 -16.85
C GLU A 403 8.24 -30.56 -15.69
N LEU A 404 7.89 -31.81 -15.99
CA LEU A 404 7.09 -32.70 -15.14
C LEU A 404 7.61 -32.83 -13.68
N ASP A 405 8.92 -33.08 -13.51
CA ASP A 405 9.53 -33.23 -12.18
C ASP A 405 9.36 -31.97 -11.31
N LEU A 406 9.46 -30.79 -11.94
CA LEU A 406 9.30 -29.51 -11.26
C LEU A 406 7.83 -29.25 -10.91
N VAL A 407 6.90 -29.61 -11.78
CA VAL A 407 5.45 -29.52 -11.50
C VAL A 407 5.11 -30.35 -10.26
N GLU A 408 5.54 -31.61 -10.20
CA GLU A 408 5.20 -32.49 -9.09
C GLU A 408 5.80 -32.00 -7.77
N SER A 409 7.06 -31.55 -7.81
CA SER A 409 7.74 -30.95 -6.66
C SER A 409 7.00 -29.71 -6.15
N ARG A 410 6.62 -28.79 -7.05
CA ARG A 410 5.92 -27.55 -6.69
C ARG A 410 4.50 -27.80 -6.19
N LEU A 411 3.76 -28.73 -6.80
CA LEU A 411 2.44 -29.14 -6.30
C LEU A 411 2.54 -29.70 -4.88
N ARG A 412 3.51 -30.57 -4.59
CA ARG A 412 3.72 -31.12 -3.23
C ARG A 412 4.08 -30.01 -2.24
N SER A 413 4.99 -29.12 -2.61
CA SER A 413 5.38 -27.98 -1.76
C SER A 413 4.19 -27.06 -1.48
N PHE A 414 3.41 -26.72 -2.50
CA PHE A 414 2.24 -25.88 -2.37
C PHE A 414 1.23 -26.48 -1.40
N LYS A 415 0.89 -27.76 -1.57
CA LYS A 415 -0.05 -28.48 -0.69
C LYS A 415 0.39 -28.41 0.76
N ARG A 416 1.68 -28.68 1.03
CA ARG A 416 2.23 -28.66 2.40
C ARG A 416 2.20 -27.26 3.01
N SER A 417 2.56 -26.23 2.25
CA SER A 417 2.73 -24.88 2.77
C SER A 417 1.44 -24.07 2.86
N PHE A 418 0.52 -24.22 1.90
CA PHE A 418 -0.63 -23.32 1.75
C PHE A 418 -1.99 -23.98 2.01
N TYR A 419 -2.15 -25.32 1.93
CA TYR A 419 -3.46 -25.93 2.22
C TYR A 419 -3.94 -25.67 3.65
N PRO A 420 -3.11 -25.77 4.71
CA PRO A 420 -3.57 -25.48 6.06
C PRO A 420 -4.13 -24.07 6.18
N TYR A 421 -3.45 -23.09 5.57
CA TYR A 421 -3.89 -21.70 5.54
C TYR A 421 -5.19 -21.53 4.74
N LEU A 422 -5.25 -22.04 3.51
CA LEU A 422 -6.42 -21.92 2.64
C LEU A 422 -7.69 -22.51 3.26
N LYS A 423 -7.56 -23.66 3.96
CA LYS A 423 -8.67 -24.26 4.72
C LYS A 423 -9.08 -23.42 5.92
N ALA A 424 -8.11 -22.84 6.63
CA ALA A 424 -8.38 -21.97 7.77
C ALA A 424 -9.07 -20.66 7.38
N ILE A 425 -9.02 -20.27 6.09
CA ILE A 425 -9.68 -19.08 5.56
C ILE A 425 -10.87 -19.35 4.63
N ASP A 426 -11.38 -20.59 4.62
CA ASP A 426 -12.48 -21.03 3.77
C ASP A 426 -12.28 -20.75 2.25
N GLN A 427 -11.03 -20.66 1.79
CA GLN A 427 -10.66 -20.46 0.38
C GLN A 427 -10.54 -21.81 -0.35
N GLU A 428 -11.54 -22.68 -0.18
CA GLU A 428 -11.60 -24.01 -0.82
C GLU A 428 -11.55 -23.91 -2.35
N ARG A 429 -12.00 -22.79 -2.94
CA ARG A 429 -11.89 -22.54 -4.40
C ARG A 429 -10.46 -22.71 -4.93
N VAL A 430 -9.46 -22.23 -4.21
CA VAL A 430 -8.05 -22.35 -4.62
C VAL A 430 -7.58 -23.80 -4.55
N ILE A 431 -8.02 -24.54 -3.52
CA ILE A 431 -7.73 -25.96 -3.34
C ILE A 431 -8.36 -26.78 -4.47
N THR A 432 -9.62 -26.50 -4.79
CA THR A 432 -10.35 -27.14 -5.87
C THR A 432 -9.71 -26.88 -7.23
N TYR A 433 -9.35 -25.62 -7.52
CA TYR A 433 -8.59 -25.29 -8.71
C TYR A 433 -7.28 -26.10 -8.81
N LEU A 434 -6.50 -26.17 -7.73
CA LEU A 434 -5.27 -26.97 -7.69
C LEU A 434 -5.49 -28.46 -7.92
N ASN A 435 -6.60 -29.01 -7.44
CA ASN A 435 -6.95 -30.40 -7.67
C ASN A 435 -7.33 -30.65 -9.14
N LEU A 436 -7.98 -29.69 -9.79
CA LEU A 436 -8.31 -29.76 -11.21
C LEU A 436 -7.05 -29.68 -12.08
N ILE A 437 -6.14 -28.73 -11.82
CA ILE A 437 -4.88 -28.64 -12.58
C ILE A 437 -3.99 -29.87 -12.34
N ALA A 438 -3.99 -30.43 -11.13
CA ALA A 438 -3.26 -31.66 -10.83
C ALA A 438 -3.87 -32.88 -11.53
N ALA A 439 -5.20 -32.93 -11.70
CA ALA A 439 -5.87 -33.97 -12.48
C ALA A 439 -5.53 -33.84 -13.96
N TYR A 440 -5.57 -32.62 -14.51
CA TYR A 440 -5.11 -32.33 -15.86
C TYR A 440 -3.66 -32.78 -16.08
N TYR A 441 -2.76 -32.45 -15.14
CA TYR A 441 -1.36 -32.84 -15.22
C TYR A 441 -1.15 -34.36 -15.29
N LYS A 442 -1.95 -35.15 -14.55
CA LYS A 442 -1.84 -36.61 -14.54
C LYS A 442 -2.40 -37.26 -15.79
N GLU A 443 -3.49 -36.73 -16.32
CA GLU A 443 -4.24 -37.31 -17.44
C GLU A 443 -4.59 -36.20 -18.45
N PRO A 444 -3.60 -35.60 -19.16
CA PRO A 444 -3.81 -34.44 -20.02
C PRO A 444 -4.82 -34.70 -21.15
N GLU A 445 -4.88 -35.93 -21.65
CA GLU A 445 -5.80 -36.37 -22.69
C GLU A 445 -7.27 -36.30 -22.28
N LYS A 446 -7.56 -36.36 -20.97
CA LYS A 446 -8.95 -36.33 -20.46
C LYS A 446 -9.51 -34.93 -20.27
N VAL A 447 -8.70 -33.89 -20.40
CA VAL A 447 -9.12 -32.48 -20.18
C VAL A 447 -10.27 -32.06 -21.09
N ARG A 448 -10.35 -32.65 -22.29
CA ARG A 448 -11.40 -32.36 -23.29
C ARG A 448 -12.64 -33.26 -23.14
N SER A 449 -12.62 -34.19 -22.18
CA SER A 449 -13.75 -35.09 -21.99
C SER A 449 -14.93 -34.36 -21.38
N LYS A 450 -16.14 -34.77 -21.76
CA LYS A 450 -17.38 -34.29 -21.12
C LYS A 450 -17.37 -34.54 -19.61
N ALA A 451 -16.71 -35.61 -19.15
CA ALA A 451 -16.53 -35.91 -17.74
C ALA A 451 -15.70 -34.83 -17.02
N PHE A 452 -14.60 -34.36 -17.63
CA PHE A 452 -13.78 -33.30 -17.05
C PHE A 452 -14.52 -31.94 -17.05
N ALA A 453 -15.23 -31.63 -18.13
CA ALA A 453 -16.06 -30.42 -18.21
C ALA A 453 -17.17 -30.41 -17.14
N ASN A 454 -17.93 -31.51 -17.00
CA ASN A 454 -18.95 -31.65 -15.95
C ASN A 454 -18.32 -31.55 -14.55
N LYS A 455 -17.16 -32.16 -14.34
CA LYS A 455 -16.44 -32.06 -13.07
C LYS A 455 -16.10 -30.61 -12.74
N LEU A 456 -15.59 -29.85 -13.71
CA LEU A 456 -15.27 -28.43 -13.54
C LEU A 456 -16.51 -27.60 -13.17
N GLU A 457 -17.61 -27.75 -13.92
CA GLU A 457 -18.86 -27.03 -13.67
C GLU A 457 -19.45 -27.33 -12.29
N GLN A 458 -19.29 -28.57 -11.80
CA GLN A 458 -19.77 -28.98 -10.47
C GLN A 458 -18.78 -28.68 -9.34
N SER A 459 -17.56 -28.24 -9.65
CA SER A 459 -16.49 -28.04 -8.66
C SER A 459 -16.50 -26.66 -8.01
N PHE A 460 -17.26 -25.70 -8.55
CA PHE A 460 -17.26 -24.32 -8.08
C PHE A 460 -18.67 -23.84 -7.77
N ASP A 461 -18.79 -23.10 -6.66
CA ASP A 461 -19.92 -22.21 -6.44
C ASP A 461 -19.71 -20.98 -7.33
N TRP A 462 -20.32 -21.00 -8.51
CA TRP A 462 -20.17 -19.94 -9.50
C TRP A 462 -20.82 -18.65 -9.01
N VAL A 463 -20.03 -17.59 -8.99
CA VAL A 463 -20.50 -16.22 -8.79
C VAL A 463 -20.78 -15.57 -10.14
N ASP A 464 -21.54 -14.46 -10.14
CA ASP A 464 -21.76 -13.67 -11.35
C ASP A 464 -20.41 -13.24 -11.95
N SER A 465 -20.24 -13.44 -13.25
CA SER A 465 -18.98 -13.13 -13.95
C SER A 465 -18.55 -11.66 -13.84
N ARG A 466 -19.49 -10.73 -13.61
CA ARG A 466 -19.19 -9.32 -13.29
C ARG A 466 -18.50 -9.18 -11.95
N GLN A 467 -18.96 -9.93 -10.95
CA GLN A 467 -18.47 -9.91 -9.58
C GLN A 467 -17.13 -10.64 -9.46
N GLU A 468 -16.93 -11.68 -10.28
CA GLU A 468 -15.71 -12.50 -10.27
C GLU A 468 -14.45 -11.65 -10.49
N ASP A 469 -13.43 -11.84 -9.67
CA ASP A 469 -12.20 -11.08 -9.77
C ASP A 469 -11.44 -11.35 -11.08
N ILE A 470 -10.85 -10.30 -11.68
CA ILE A 470 -10.15 -10.41 -12.97
C ILE A 470 -8.93 -11.36 -12.93
N PHE A 471 -8.20 -11.44 -11.81
CA PHE A 471 -7.07 -12.37 -11.71
C PHE A 471 -7.54 -13.81 -11.49
N VAL A 472 -8.64 -14.00 -10.76
CA VAL A 472 -9.28 -15.32 -10.64
C VAL A 472 -9.78 -15.81 -12.00
N MET A 473 -10.40 -14.92 -12.78
CA MET A 473 -10.78 -15.21 -14.18
C MET A 473 -9.57 -15.62 -15.02
N SER A 474 -8.41 -14.99 -14.84
CA SER A 474 -7.19 -15.34 -15.59
C SER A 474 -6.62 -16.71 -15.23
N PHE A 475 -6.68 -17.14 -13.96
CA PHE A 475 -6.35 -18.52 -13.60
C PHE A 475 -7.35 -19.51 -14.22
N TYR A 476 -8.64 -19.20 -14.15
CA TYR A 476 -9.67 -20.02 -14.78
C TYR A 476 -9.49 -20.12 -16.31
N ALA A 477 -9.13 -19.00 -16.96
CA ALA A 477 -8.88 -18.93 -18.40
C ALA A 477 -7.78 -19.89 -18.84
N TRP A 478 -6.77 -20.13 -18.00
CA TRP A 478 -5.74 -21.13 -18.28
C TRP A 478 -6.31 -22.53 -18.38
N LEU A 479 -7.12 -22.96 -17.41
CA LEU A 479 -7.71 -24.30 -17.47
C LEU A 479 -8.69 -24.43 -18.64
N LYS A 480 -9.52 -23.40 -18.86
CA LYS A 480 -10.47 -23.34 -19.97
C LYS A 480 -9.77 -23.41 -21.34
N SER A 481 -8.64 -22.73 -21.51
CA SER A 481 -7.89 -22.75 -22.78
C SER A 481 -7.37 -24.14 -23.12
N LYS A 482 -7.04 -24.97 -22.12
CA LYS A 482 -6.66 -26.38 -22.32
C LYS A 482 -7.84 -27.26 -22.72
N MET A 483 -9.00 -27.04 -22.11
CA MET A 483 -10.23 -27.76 -22.47
C MET A 483 -10.68 -27.46 -23.89
N GLU A 484 -10.66 -26.18 -24.27
CA GLU A 484 -11.14 -25.72 -25.58
C GLU A 484 -10.06 -25.75 -26.67
N SER A 485 -8.79 -25.93 -26.29
CA SER A 485 -7.63 -25.90 -27.20
C SER A 485 -7.48 -24.57 -27.92
N ARG A 486 -7.70 -23.50 -27.18
CA ARG A 486 -7.62 -22.13 -27.67
C ARG A 486 -6.40 -21.42 -27.10
N PRO A 487 -5.89 -20.37 -27.77
CA PRO A 487 -4.86 -19.52 -27.20
C PRO A 487 -5.30 -18.95 -25.83
N LEU A 488 -4.37 -18.97 -24.87
CA LEU A 488 -4.64 -18.52 -23.50
C LEU A 488 -5.13 -17.07 -23.46
N TYR A 489 -4.44 -16.19 -24.18
CA TYR A 489 -4.75 -14.77 -24.19
C TYR A 489 -6.15 -14.48 -24.74
N GLU A 490 -6.50 -15.09 -25.88
CA GLU A 490 -7.85 -14.97 -26.46
C GLU A 490 -8.94 -15.48 -25.52
N THR A 491 -8.72 -16.65 -24.92
CA THR A 491 -9.65 -17.24 -23.92
C THR A 491 -9.84 -16.30 -22.72
N THR A 492 -8.78 -15.65 -22.27
CA THR A 492 -8.83 -14.67 -21.18
C THR A 492 -9.66 -13.45 -21.57
N LEU A 493 -9.43 -12.88 -22.75
CA LEU A 493 -10.16 -11.72 -23.22
C LEU A 493 -11.64 -12.01 -23.44
N ASP A 494 -11.99 -13.19 -23.96
CA ASP A 494 -13.38 -13.59 -24.18
C ASP A 494 -14.16 -13.71 -22.87
N LEU A 495 -13.55 -14.30 -21.83
CA LEU A 495 -14.14 -14.37 -20.49
C LEU A 495 -14.38 -12.97 -19.93
N VAL A 496 -13.39 -12.10 -20.03
CA VAL A 496 -13.47 -10.71 -19.56
C VAL A 496 -14.54 -9.91 -20.31
N LYS A 497 -14.61 -10.03 -21.64
CA LYS A 497 -15.64 -9.36 -22.45
C LYS A 497 -17.04 -9.86 -22.10
N SER A 498 -17.20 -11.17 -21.88
CA SER A 498 -18.48 -11.75 -21.48
C SER A 498 -18.95 -11.17 -20.15
N ALA A 499 -18.03 -10.98 -19.20
CA ALA A 499 -18.32 -10.34 -17.92
C ALA A 499 -18.68 -8.84 -18.03
N GLN A 500 -18.34 -8.15 -19.12
CA GLN A 500 -18.70 -6.74 -19.34
C GLN A 500 -20.09 -6.55 -19.97
N LEU A 501 -20.63 -7.58 -20.64
CA LEU A 501 -21.86 -7.52 -21.43
C LEU A 501 -23.13 -7.87 -20.65
N ILE A 502 -22.99 -8.41 -19.45
CA ILE A 502 -24.06 -8.84 -18.54
C ILE A 502 -24.46 -7.69 -17.63
#